data_AF-A0AAN0K3N2-F1
#
_entry.id   AF-A0AAN0K3N2-F1
#
_cell.length_a   1.000
_cell.length_b   1.000
_cell.length_c   1.000
_cell.angle_alpha   90.00
_cell.angle_beta   90.00
_cell.angle_gamma   90.00
#
_symmetry.space_group_name_H-M   'P 1'
#
loop_
_entity.id
_entity.type
_entity.pdbx_description
1 polymer ?
#
loop_
_entity_poly.entity_id
_entity_poly.type
_entity_poly.pdbx_seq_one_letter_code
_entity_poly.pdbx_strand_id
1 'polypeptide(L)'
;MEELLIQIDPCKGEIPPEQEQMIAVRYSPLEIGSILYKLHCKIQHLESSAKPLDLIVQGNSLVPYCHFDLAESDYLRTRRPTNVSDSAGCVTGRIDPCSKVIEFVAKGTGVRIIKSVHIH
;
A
#
# COMPACT_ATOMS: atom_id res chain seq x y z
N MET A 1 -13.87 12.69 -0.79
CA MET A 1 -12.69 13.18 -1.53
C MET A 1 -12.36 12.07 -2.51
N GLU A 2 -12.55 12.30 -3.81
CA GLU A 2 -12.25 11.26 -4.81
C GLU A 2 -10.73 11.06 -4.84
N GLU A 3 -10.27 9.87 -4.45
CA GLU A 3 -8.87 9.51 -4.64
C GLU A 3 -8.61 9.31 -6.13
N LEU A 4 -7.74 10.13 -6.70
CA LEU A 4 -7.32 10.01 -8.09
C LEU A 4 -6.51 8.73 -8.28
N LEU A 5 -6.93 7.90 -9.23
CA LEU A 5 -6.28 6.64 -9.60
C LEU A 5 -4.80 6.79 -9.97
N ILE A 6 -4.44 7.92 -10.58
CA ILE A 6 -3.07 8.32 -10.91
C ILE A 6 -2.75 9.65 -10.24
N GLN A 7 -1.62 9.71 -9.55
CA GLN A 7 -1.07 10.93 -8.95
C GLN A 7 0.29 11.25 -9.55
N ILE A 8 0.57 12.54 -9.76
CA ILE A 8 1.84 13.04 -10.29
C ILE A 8 2.40 14.07 -9.32
N ASP A 9 3.66 13.90 -8.93
CA ASP A 9 4.30 14.75 -7.93
C ASP A 9 5.80 14.97 -8.22
N PRO A 10 6.26 16.22 -8.44
CA PRO A 10 5.45 17.43 -8.56
C PRO A 10 4.63 17.42 -9.87
N CYS A 11 3.40 17.95 -9.84
CA CYS A 11 2.56 18.07 -11.04
C CYS A 11 2.87 19.31 -11.90
N LYS A 12 3.66 20.25 -11.36
CA LYS A 12 4.12 21.49 -11.99
C LYS A 12 5.41 21.95 -11.33
N GLY A 13 6.24 22.68 -12.06
CA GLY A 13 7.47 23.25 -11.54
C GLY A 13 8.32 23.84 -12.64
N GLU A 14 9.57 24.13 -12.30
CA GLU A 14 10.59 24.68 -13.20
C GLU A 14 11.84 23.80 -13.10
N ILE A 15 12.50 23.57 -14.24
CA ILE A 15 13.75 22.83 -14.31
C ILE A 15 14.79 23.78 -14.90
N PRO A 16 15.84 24.14 -14.15
CA PRO A 16 16.90 25.01 -14.66
C PRO A 16 17.66 24.37 -15.82
N PRO A 17 18.39 25.17 -16.63
CA PRO A 17 19.24 24.63 -17.68
C PRO A 17 20.24 23.61 -17.13
N GLU A 18 20.47 22.54 -17.88
CA GLU A 18 21.42 21.47 -17.55
C GLU A 18 21.12 20.73 -16.23
N GLN A 19 19.87 20.81 -15.75
CA GLN A 19 19.40 20.08 -14.56
C GLN A 19 18.39 19.00 -14.93
N GLU A 20 18.18 18.08 -14.00
CA GLU A 20 17.19 17.02 -14.08
C GLU A 20 16.25 17.10 -12.87
N GLN A 21 15.00 16.70 -13.07
CA GLN A 21 14.00 16.64 -12.01
C GLN A 21 13.30 15.28 -12.06
N MET A 22 13.31 14.57 -10.93
CA MET A 22 12.49 13.36 -10.77
C MET A 22 11.04 13.75 -10.53
N ILE A 23 10.13 13.16 -11.31
CA ILE A 23 8.68 13.29 -11.16
C ILE A 23 8.11 11.91 -10.88
N ALA A 24 7.45 11.75 -9.73
CA ALA A 24 6.83 10.49 -9.34
C ALA A 24 5.44 10.38 -9.97
N VAL A 25 5.17 9.25 -10.61
CA VAL A 25 3.83 8.84 -11.07
C VAL A 25 3.39 7.66 -10.21
N ARG A 26 2.30 7.82 -9.46
CA ARG A 26 1.77 6.78 -8.58
C ARG A 26 0.44 6.28 -9.12
N TYR A 27 0.26 4.97 -9.15
CA TYR A 27 -0.99 4.30 -9.50
C TYR A 27 -1.55 3.62 -8.25
N SER A 28 -2.76 4.01 -7.84
CA SER A 28 -3.42 3.54 -6.61
C SER A 28 -4.80 2.95 -6.94
N PRO A 29 -4.84 1.77 -7.57
CA PRO A 29 -6.08 1.12 -7.96
C PRO A 29 -6.87 0.59 -6.76
N LEU A 30 -8.18 0.84 -6.76
CA LEU A 30 -9.14 0.26 -5.82
C LEU A 30 -9.85 -0.99 -6.40
N GLU A 31 -9.88 -1.10 -7.73
CA GLU A 31 -10.56 -2.18 -8.45
C GLU A 31 -9.57 -2.92 -9.37
N ILE A 32 -9.90 -4.17 -9.70
CA ILE A 32 -9.17 -4.96 -10.69
C ILE A 32 -9.38 -4.37 -12.09
N GLY A 33 -8.32 -4.29 -12.88
CA GLY A 33 -8.43 -3.73 -14.23
C GLY A 33 -7.10 -3.36 -14.85
N SER A 34 -7.19 -2.76 -16.03
CA SER A 34 -6.05 -2.20 -16.74
C SER A 34 -6.32 -0.73 -17.06
N ILE A 35 -5.25 0.05 -17.07
CA ILE A 35 -5.28 1.46 -17.41
C ILE A 35 -4.34 1.75 -18.57
N LEU A 36 -4.72 2.73 -19.39
CA LEU A 36 -3.87 3.33 -20.40
C LEU A 36 -4.08 4.84 -20.35
N TYR A 37 -3.08 5.56 -19.86
CA TYR A 37 -3.08 7.01 -19.79
C TYR A 37 -1.99 7.58 -20.68
N LYS A 38 -2.30 8.74 -21.28
CA LYS A 38 -1.31 9.60 -21.93
C LYS A 38 -1.08 10.81 -21.03
N LEU A 39 0.08 10.89 -20.39
CA LEU A 39 0.50 12.05 -19.61
C LEU A 39 1.13 13.07 -20.55
N HIS A 40 0.56 14.27 -20.59
CA HIS A 40 1.04 15.36 -21.42
C HIS A 40 1.75 16.40 -20.56
N CYS A 41 3.06 16.58 -20.77
CA CYS A 41 3.82 17.64 -20.12
C CYS A 41 3.71 18.94 -20.93
N LYS A 42 3.10 19.96 -20.33
CA LYS A 42 2.99 21.29 -20.94
C LYS A 42 4.23 22.11 -20.62
N ILE A 43 5.16 22.19 -21.57
CA ILE A 43 6.34 23.04 -21.49
C ILE A 43 6.00 24.42 -22.09
N GLN A 44 6.18 25.48 -21.30
CA GLN A 44 5.95 26.84 -21.77
C GLN A 44 7.06 27.26 -22.74
N HIS A 45 6.70 27.97 -23.80
CA HIS A 45 7.65 28.45 -24.81
C HIS A 45 8.46 27.34 -25.50
N LEU A 46 7.89 26.13 -25.59
CA LEU A 46 8.47 25.07 -26.40
C LEU A 46 8.50 25.51 -27.87
N GLU A 47 9.68 25.43 -28.48
CA GLU A 47 9.87 25.74 -29.90
C GLU A 47 8.88 24.97 -30.79
N SER A 48 8.33 25.62 -31.80
CA SER A 48 7.29 25.03 -32.67
C SER A 48 7.75 23.78 -33.43
N SER A 49 9.06 23.62 -33.60
CA SER A 49 9.68 22.44 -34.23
C SER A 49 9.98 21.31 -33.24
N ALA A 50 9.94 21.58 -31.93
CA ALA A 50 10.25 20.60 -30.91
C ALA A 50 9.03 19.73 -30.59
N LYS A 51 9.29 18.43 -30.34
CA LYS A 51 8.24 17.47 -30.00
C LYS A 51 7.81 17.67 -28.54
N PRO A 52 6.50 17.74 -28.22
CA PRO A 52 6.04 17.77 -26.84
C PRO A 52 6.38 16.48 -26.10
N LEU A 53 6.59 16.59 -24.78
CA LEU A 53 6.88 15.45 -23.93
C LEU A 53 5.56 14.77 -23.53
N ASP A 54 5.28 13.66 -24.21
CA ASP A 54 4.15 12.77 -23.96
C ASP A 54 4.65 11.42 -23.44
N LEU A 55 4.07 10.94 -22.33
CA LEU A 55 4.38 9.64 -21.75
C LEU A 55 3.13 8.76 -21.77
N ILE A 56 3.28 7.53 -22.25
CA ILE A 56 2.23 6.52 -22.15
C ILE A 56 2.45 5.71 -20.89
N VAL A 57 1.46 5.70 -20.01
CA VAL A 57 1.46 4.93 -18.77
C VAL A 57 0.43 3.82 -18.89
N GLN A 58 0.90 2.58 -18.79
CA GLN A 58 0.06 1.41 -18.72
C GLN A 58 0.29 0.70 -17.39
N GLY A 59 -0.80 0.25 -16.78
CA GLY A 59 -0.77 -0.44 -15.50
C GLY A 59 -1.87 -1.48 -15.44
N ASN A 60 -1.63 -2.55 -14.70
CA ASN A 60 -2.63 -3.55 -14.38
C ASN A 60 -2.76 -3.61 -12.86
N SER A 61 -3.99 -3.67 -12.37
CA SER A 61 -4.29 -3.90 -10.98
C SER A 61 -4.84 -5.30 -10.79
N LEU A 62 -4.46 -5.91 -9.68
CA LEU A 62 -5.02 -7.17 -9.19
C LEU A 62 -5.60 -6.92 -7.82
N VAL A 63 -6.67 -7.63 -7.49
CA VAL A 63 -7.18 -7.69 -6.13
C VAL A 63 -6.58 -8.90 -5.42
N PRO A 64 -6.43 -8.86 -4.09
CA PRO A 64 -6.10 -10.06 -3.33
C PRO A 64 -7.17 -11.14 -3.59
N TYR A 65 -6.74 -12.40 -3.64
CA TYR A 65 -7.64 -13.55 -3.84
C TYR A 65 -8.77 -13.64 -2.81
N CYS A 66 -8.55 -13.07 -1.62
CA CYS A 66 -9.55 -12.99 -0.57
C CYS A 66 -9.38 -11.66 0.18
N HIS A 67 -10.46 -10.88 0.26
CA HIS A 67 -10.55 -9.76 1.18
C HIS A 67 -11.14 -10.28 2.49
N PHE A 68 -10.36 -10.22 3.57
CA PHE A 68 -10.86 -10.54 4.90
C PHE A 68 -11.39 -9.26 5.54
N ASP A 69 -12.72 -9.16 5.61
CA ASP A 69 -13.35 -8.18 6.49
C ASP A 69 -13.34 -8.74 7.91
N LEU A 70 -12.37 -8.28 8.71
CA LEU A 70 -12.15 -8.73 10.08
C LEU A 70 -12.51 -7.59 11.03
N ALA A 71 -13.35 -7.89 12.02
CA ALA A 71 -13.59 -6.98 13.13
C ALA A 71 -12.27 -6.65 13.85
N GLU A 72 -12.12 -5.39 14.25
CA GLU A 72 -10.93 -4.95 14.99
C GLU A 72 -10.86 -5.70 16.33
N SER A 73 -9.74 -6.36 16.58
CA SER A 73 -9.51 -7.04 17.85
C SER A 73 -9.09 -6.06 18.93
N ASP A 74 -9.75 -6.13 20.08
CA ASP A 74 -9.38 -5.37 21.27
C ASP A 74 -8.20 -5.97 22.05
N TYR A 75 -7.60 -7.07 21.56
CA TYR A 75 -6.62 -7.85 22.32
C TYR A 75 -5.45 -7.01 22.87
N LEU A 76 -4.84 -6.16 22.04
CA LEU A 76 -3.73 -5.30 22.49
C LEU A 76 -4.15 -4.23 23.49
N ARG A 77 -5.42 -3.82 23.47
CA ARG A 77 -5.96 -2.73 24.29
C ARG A 77 -6.45 -3.21 25.66
N THR A 78 -7.03 -4.42 25.72
CA THR A 78 -7.83 -4.85 26.88
C THR A 78 -7.42 -6.20 27.46
N ARG A 79 -6.80 -7.09 26.68
CA ARG A 79 -6.58 -8.50 27.07
C ARG A 79 -5.12 -8.93 27.12
N ARG A 80 -4.21 -8.21 26.46
CA ARG A 80 -2.79 -8.57 26.43
C ARG A 80 -2.18 -8.43 27.83
N PRO A 81 -1.52 -9.48 28.37
CA PRO A 81 -0.76 -9.36 29.61
C PRO A 81 0.42 -8.41 29.41
N THR A 82 0.63 -7.49 30.35
CA THR A 82 1.78 -6.58 30.34
C THR A 82 3.13 -7.27 30.59
N ASN A 83 3.11 -8.54 31.04
CA ASN A 83 4.28 -9.29 31.50
C ASN A 83 4.51 -10.57 30.67
N VAL A 84 4.57 -10.48 29.34
CA VAL A 84 4.92 -11.63 28.49
C VAL A 84 6.43 -11.65 28.27
N SER A 85 7.13 -12.43 29.09
CA SER A 85 8.53 -12.80 28.86
C SER A 85 8.57 -13.95 27.84
N ASP A 86 9.45 -13.87 26.85
CA ASP A 86 9.78 -15.05 26.05
C ASP A 86 10.56 -16.08 26.90
N SER A 87 10.77 -17.29 26.36
CA SER A 87 11.58 -18.33 26.98
C SER A 87 13.06 -17.95 27.20
N ALA A 88 13.48 -16.77 26.73
CA ALA A 88 14.80 -16.19 26.94
C ALA A 88 14.80 -15.09 28.04
N GLY A 89 13.67 -14.83 28.71
CA GLY A 89 13.58 -13.85 29.80
C GLY A 89 13.59 -12.39 29.32
N CYS A 90 13.46 -12.15 28.02
CA CYS A 90 13.36 -10.81 27.46
C CYS A 90 11.89 -10.36 27.52
N VAL A 91 11.63 -9.18 28.09
CA VAL A 91 10.29 -8.58 28.07
C VAL A 91 9.97 -8.29 26.61
N THR A 92 8.97 -8.97 26.05
CA THR A 92 8.47 -8.71 24.68
C THR A 92 7.66 -7.40 24.66
N GLY A 93 8.30 -6.29 25.06
CA GLY A 93 7.61 -5.14 25.62
C GLY A 93 7.09 -4.13 24.62
N ARG A 94 7.54 -4.13 23.36
CA ARG A 94 7.14 -3.10 22.39
C ARG A 94 6.66 -3.75 21.10
N ILE A 95 5.37 -4.04 21.08
CA ILE A 95 4.63 -4.19 19.82
C ILE A 95 4.40 -2.77 19.31
N ASP A 96 4.59 -2.55 18.01
CA ASP A 96 4.31 -1.27 17.38
C ASP A 96 2.83 -0.88 17.64
N PRO A 97 2.54 0.34 18.13
CA PRO A 97 1.17 0.79 18.39
C PRO A 97 0.22 0.68 17.19
N CYS A 98 0.73 0.67 15.96
CA CYS A 98 -0.02 0.49 14.72
C CYS A 98 -0.28 -0.98 14.36
N SER A 99 0.16 -1.94 15.18
CA SER A 99 -0.07 -3.37 14.95
C SER A 99 -1.55 -3.72 15.09
N LYS A 100 -2.07 -4.53 14.17
CA LYS A 100 -3.43 -5.11 14.24
C LYS A 100 -3.37 -6.58 14.65
N VAL A 101 -4.40 -7.07 15.33
CA VAL A 101 -4.49 -8.48 15.77
C VAL A 101 -5.58 -9.20 14.98
N ILE A 102 -5.23 -10.38 14.48
CA ILE A 102 -6.16 -11.33 13.85
C ILE A 102 -6.36 -12.50 14.83
N GLU A 103 -7.61 -12.79 15.20
CA GLU A 103 -7.94 -13.84 16.16
C GLU A 103 -8.52 -15.09 15.49
N PHE A 104 -8.04 -16.26 15.91
CA PHE A 104 -8.55 -17.55 15.46
C PHE A 104 -9.18 -18.29 16.63
N VAL A 105 -10.46 -18.65 16.51
CA VAL A 105 -11.14 -19.52 17.47
C VAL A 105 -11.18 -20.94 16.92
N ALA A 106 -10.86 -21.93 17.76
CA ALA A 106 -11.00 -23.35 17.44
C ALA A 106 -11.76 -24.04 18.59
N LYS A 107 -12.76 -24.86 18.25
CA LYS A 107 -13.50 -25.69 19.21
C LYS A 107 -13.22 -27.15 18.88
N GLY A 108 -12.46 -27.84 19.72
CA GLY A 108 -12.06 -29.23 19.52
C GLY A 108 -13.03 -30.22 20.17
N THR A 109 -13.20 -31.39 19.53
CA THR A 109 -13.88 -32.57 20.10
C THR A 109 -12.90 -33.73 20.39
N GLY A 110 -11.58 -33.44 20.46
CA GLY A 110 -10.53 -34.44 20.71
C GLY A 110 -9.67 -34.81 19.49
N VAL A 111 -9.84 -34.12 18.36
CA VAL A 111 -9.04 -34.30 17.14
C VAL A 111 -8.17 -33.08 16.85
N ARG A 112 -7.02 -33.31 16.19
CA ARG A 112 -6.07 -32.27 15.80
C ARG A 112 -6.70 -31.36 14.74
N ILE A 113 -6.75 -30.05 15.02
CA ILE A 113 -7.16 -29.01 14.07
C ILE A 113 -5.92 -28.20 13.68
N ILE A 114 -5.64 -28.09 12.39
CA ILE A 114 -4.57 -27.25 11.84
C ILE A 114 -5.23 -26.11 11.05
N LYS A 115 -4.89 -24.87 11.37
CA LYS A 115 -5.25 -23.69 10.57
C LYS A 115 -3.96 -23.08 10.03
N SER A 116 -3.82 -23.03 8.72
CA SER A 116 -2.68 -22.40 8.05
C SER A 116 -3.14 -21.13 7.36
N VAL A 117 -2.40 -20.04 7.54
CA VAL A 117 -2.62 -18.77 6.85
C VAL A 117 -1.38 -18.48 6.03
N HIS A 118 -1.59 -18.27 4.73
CA HIS A 118 -0.53 -17.88 3.81
C HIS A 118 -0.77 -16.41 3.45
N ILE A 119 0.22 -15.57 3.75
CA ILE A 119 0.26 -14.16 3.36
C ILE A 119 1.33 -14.09 2.27
N HIS A 120 0.92 -13.72 1.05
CA HIS A 120 1.81 -13.55 -0.10
C HIS A 120 2.36 -12.12 -0.15
#